data_AF-A0A529B480-F1
#
_entry.id   AF-A0A529B480-F1
#
_cell.length_a   1.000
_cell.length_b   1.000
_cell.length_c   1.000
_cell.angle_alpha   90.00
_cell.angle_beta   90.00
_cell.angle_gamma   90.00
#
_symmetry.space_group_name_H-M   'P 1'
#
loop_
_entity.id
_entity.type
_entity.pdbx_description
1 polymer ?
#
loop_
_entity_poly.entity_id
_entity_poly.type
_entity_poly.pdbx_seq_one_letter_code
_entity_poly.pdbx_strand_id
1 'polypeptide(L)'
;LDLTASGAASRPMLDSGLFPGITNLLASEAQFSDVIYPDLYSDCHVIPVGTADPVRAMRAADRLPIIMQSLTTAYDLVVVECGPTDAQGIGRLVGEGTEVFLSMLEPDDEVAQAAVELIESGYPDLTLVTPVGHETPGTPVPGRRSAA
;
A
#
# COMPACT_ATOMS: atom_id res chain seq x y z
N LEU A 1 -4.96 2.75 4.79
CA LEU A 1 -3.99 2.00 5.64
C LEU A 1 -2.67 1.93 4.89
N ASP A 2 -1.59 2.41 5.47
CA ASP A 2 -0.26 2.39 4.84
C ASP A 2 0.57 1.24 5.41
N LEU A 3 0.85 0.22 4.59
CA LEU A 3 1.73 -0.91 4.91
C LEU A 3 3.11 -0.79 4.25
N THR A 4 3.40 0.35 3.60
CA THR A 4 4.69 0.55 2.94
C THR A 4 5.82 0.67 3.96
N ALA A 5 7.05 0.37 3.55
CA ALA A 5 8.20 0.58 4.42
C ALA A 5 8.56 2.07 4.59
N SER A 6 8.24 2.91 3.60
CA SER A 6 8.67 4.31 3.54
C SER A 6 7.65 5.29 4.10
N GLY A 7 6.39 4.89 4.23
CA GLY A 7 5.28 5.79 4.54
C GLY A 7 4.99 6.78 3.43
N ALA A 8 5.31 6.43 2.18
CA ALA A 8 5.19 7.35 1.05
C ALA A 8 3.75 7.85 0.84
N ALA A 9 2.75 7.02 1.14
CA ALA A 9 1.34 7.39 1.05
C ALA A 9 0.88 8.24 2.24
N SER A 10 1.20 7.84 3.47
CA SER A 10 0.68 8.50 4.68
C SER A 10 1.43 9.77 5.10
N ARG A 11 2.72 9.91 4.78
CA ARG A 11 3.51 11.10 5.15
C ARG A 11 2.95 12.41 4.59
N PRO A 12 2.61 12.51 3.29
CA PRO A 12 2.01 13.73 2.74
C PRO A 12 0.63 14.02 3.33
N MET A 13 -0.13 13.00 3.77
CA MET A 13 -1.46 13.19 4.36
C MET A 13 -1.41 13.79 5.77
N LEU A 14 -0.30 13.60 6.50
CA LEU A 14 -0.15 13.99 7.91
C LEU A 14 0.91 15.06 8.16
N ASP A 15 1.61 15.51 7.12
CA ASP A 15 2.80 16.39 7.18
C ASP A 15 3.89 15.92 8.17
N SER A 16 3.91 14.63 8.52
CA SER A 16 4.82 14.04 9.50
C SER A 16 4.85 12.52 9.41
N GLY A 17 5.97 11.92 9.84
CA GLY A 17 6.15 10.46 9.95
C GLY A 17 6.32 9.98 11.39
N LEU A 18 6.00 10.81 12.38
CA LEU A 18 6.26 10.52 13.80
C LEU A 18 5.03 10.01 14.57
N PHE A 19 3.99 9.60 13.84
CA PHE A 19 2.75 9.11 14.42
C PHE A 19 2.80 7.60 14.64
N PRO A 20 2.31 7.10 15.79
CA PRO A 20 1.97 5.68 15.95
C PRO A 20 1.07 5.19 14.81
N GLY A 21 1.25 3.94 14.39
CA GLY A 21 0.60 3.40 13.20
C GLY A 21 0.40 1.90 13.23
N ILE A 22 0.29 1.28 12.05
CA ILE A 22 0.05 -0.16 11.93
C ILE A 22 1.16 -0.99 12.57
N THR A 23 2.42 -0.56 12.48
CA THR A 23 3.53 -1.25 13.15
C THR A 23 3.35 -1.24 14.67
N ASN A 24 2.87 -0.15 15.25
CA ASN A 24 2.59 -0.06 16.69
C ASN A 24 1.41 -0.95 17.09
N LEU A 25 0.35 -1.05 16.28
CA LEU A 25 -0.75 -2.00 16.52
C LEU A 25 -0.25 -3.45 16.53
N LEU A 26 0.55 -3.83 15.52
CA LEU A 26 1.10 -5.17 15.37
C LEU A 26 2.09 -5.51 16.48
N ALA A 27 2.89 -4.54 16.93
CA ALA A 27 3.79 -4.67 18.08
C ALA A 27 3.05 -4.64 19.45
N SER A 28 1.73 -4.40 19.46
CA SER A 28 0.92 -4.22 20.66
C SER A 28 1.37 -3.05 21.54
N GLU A 29 1.86 -1.98 20.93
CA GLU A 29 2.33 -0.76 21.57
C GLU A 29 1.30 0.38 21.51
N ALA A 30 0.22 0.21 20.73
CA ALA A 30 -0.87 1.16 20.59
C ALA A 30 -2.21 0.44 20.37
N GLN A 31 -3.33 1.17 20.53
CA GLN A 31 -4.67 0.71 20.19
C GLN A 31 -5.21 1.45 18.96
N PHE A 32 -6.34 1.00 18.40
CA PHE A 32 -6.95 1.64 17.23
C PHE A 32 -7.22 3.13 17.41
N SER A 33 -7.63 3.55 18.61
CA SER A 33 -7.87 4.96 18.95
C SER A 33 -6.63 5.85 18.83
N ASP A 34 -5.44 5.26 18.87
CA ASP A 34 -4.17 5.99 18.94
C ASP A 34 -3.45 6.04 17.58
N VAL A 35 -4.00 5.36 16.57
CA VAL A 35 -3.32 5.18 15.27
C VAL A 35 -4.15 5.61 14.06
N ILE A 36 -5.40 6.05 14.30
CA ILE A 36 -6.29 6.55 13.25
C ILE A 36 -6.28 8.08 13.31
N TYR A 37 -5.83 8.71 12.22
CA TYR A 37 -5.70 10.15 12.11
C TYR A 37 -6.56 10.70 10.98
N PRO A 38 -7.11 11.91 11.09
CA PRO A 38 -7.67 12.60 9.94
C PRO A 38 -6.56 12.98 8.96
N ASP A 39 -6.80 12.77 7.67
CA ASP A 39 -6.00 13.40 6.61
C ASP A 39 -6.14 14.93 6.70
N LEU A 40 -5.03 15.66 6.55
CA LEU A 40 -5.03 17.11 6.59
C LEU A 40 -5.66 17.74 5.34
N TYR A 41 -5.79 16.97 4.25
CA TYR A 41 -6.18 17.47 2.93
C TYR A 41 -7.46 16.83 2.38
N SER A 42 -8.12 15.95 3.13
CA SER A 42 -9.38 15.32 2.74
C SER A 42 -10.19 14.87 3.97
N ASP A 43 -11.37 14.30 3.72
CA ASP A 43 -12.21 13.70 4.77
C ASP A 43 -11.83 12.23 5.08
N CYS A 44 -10.71 11.74 4.53
CA CYS A 44 -10.24 10.38 4.78
C CYS A 44 -9.62 10.23 6.17
N HIS A 45 -9.72 9.01 6.72
CA HIS A 45 -8.92 8.60 7.86
C HIS A 45 -7.71 7.78 7.39
N VAL A 46 -6.58 7.99 8.05
CA VAL A 46 -5.29 7.40 7.72
C VAL A 46 -4.73 6.67 8.93
N ILE A 47 -4.31 5.42 8.71
CA ILE A 47 -3.42 4.70 9.62
C ILE A 47 -2.05 4.69 8.96
N PRO A 48 -1.05 5.42 9.49
CA PRO A 48 0.29 5.47 8.93
C PRO A 48 1.07 4.18 9.23
N VAL A 49 2.28 4.08 8.67
CA VAL A 49 3.20 2.95 8.92
C VAL A 49 3.48 2.77 10.41
N GLY A 50 3.68 3.87 11.14
CA GLY A 50 3.98 3.86 12.56
C GLY A 50 5.45 3.98 12.90
N THR A 51 5.74 4.05 14.20
CA THR A 51 7.08 4.31 14.76
C THR A 51 7.72 3.07 15.40
N ALA A 52 6.98 1.97 15.53
CA ALA A 52 7.51 0.74 16.11
C ALA A 52 8.48 0.05 15.16
N ASP A 53 9.37 -0.78 15.71
CA ASP A 53 10.31 -1.58 14.93
C ASP A 53 9.55 -2.48 13.93
N PRO A 54 9.73 -2.31 12.61
CA PRO A 54 9.04 -3.09 11.60
C PRO A 54 9.33 -4.59 11.72
N VAL A 55 10.55 -4.97 12.10
CA VAL A 55 10.91 -6.39 12.25
C VAL A 55 10.12 -7.02 13.39
N ARG A 56 9.96 -6.30 14.49
CA ARG A 56 9.14 -6.75 15.62
C ARG A 56 7.66 -6.79 15.27
N ALA A 57 7.15 -5.76 14.58
CA ALA A 57 5.76 -5.70 14.13
C ALA A 57 5.41 -6.89 13.21
N MET A 58 6.27 -7.20 12.24
CA MET A 58 6.02 -8.27 11.26
C MET A 58 5.97 -9.68 11.87
N ARG A 59 6.52 -9.88 13.07
CA ARG A 59 6.33 -11.15 13.81
C ARG A 59 4.87 -11.44 14.15
N ALA A 60 4.04 -10.41 14.16
CA ALA A 60 2.62 -10.49 14.45
C ALA A 60 1.75 -10.27 13.20
N ALA A 61 2.31 -10.40 11.99
CA ALA A 61 1.58 -10.18 10.73
C ALA A 61 0.33 -11.06 10.58
N ASP A 62 0.27 -12.21 11.25
CA ASP A 62 -0.94 -13.06 11.29
C ASP A 62 -2.14 -12.40 11.98
N ARG A 63 -1.95 -11.22 12.61
CA ARG A 63 -3.04 -10.38 13.14
C ARG A 63 -3.64 -9.45 12.09
N LEU A 64 -3.04 -9.30 10.91
CA LEU A 64 -3.59 -8.45 9.85
C LEU A 64 -5.04 -8.82 9.49
N PRO A 65 -5.44 -10.10 9.35
CA PRO A 65 -6.83 -10.46 9.05
C PRO A 65 -7.84 -9.91 10.06
N ILE A 66 -7.57 -10.02 11.37
CA ILE A 66 -8.49 -9.50 12.40
C ILE A 66 -8.50 -7.97 12.46
N ILE A 67 -7.37 -7.33 12.14
CA ILE A 67 -7.28 -5.86 12.01
C ILE A 67 -8.12 -5.41 10.82
N MET A 68 -7.97 -6.05 9.65
CA MET A 68 -8.73 -5.75 8.45
C MET A 68 -10.23 -5.95 8.68
N GLN A 69 -10.64 -7.04 9.32
CA GLN A 69 -12.05 -7.26 9.67
C GLN A 69 -12.63 -6.14 10.53
N SER A 70 -11.86 -5.62 11.48
CA SER A 70 -12.29 -4.51 12.32
C SER A 70 -12.45 -3.22 11.51
N LEU A 71 -11.52 -2.96 10.57
CA LEU A 71 -11.56 -1.79 9.70
C LEU A 71 -12.72 -1.87 8.70
N THR A 72 -12.93 -3.00 8.04
CA THR A 72 -14.03 -3.17 7.06
C THR A 72 -15.41 -3.19 7.72
N THR A 73 -15.49 -3.43 9.03
CA THR A 73 -16.73 -3.25 9.80
C THR A 73 -16.99 -1.78 10.12
N ALA A 74 -15.94 -0.98 10.33
CA ALA A 74 -16.03 0.41 10.76
C ALA A 74 -16.08 1.42 9.60
N TYR A 75 -15.61 1.03 8.41
CA TYR A 75 -15.49 1.88 7.24
C TYR A 75 -16.17 1.24 6.04
N ASP A 76 -16.90 2.05 5.26
CA ASP A 76 -17.50 1.63 4.01
C ASP A 76 -16.44 1.29 2.94
N LEU A 77 -15.28 1.95 2.99
CA LEU A 77 -14.15 1.74 2.10
C LEU A 77 -12.84 1.75 2.87
N VAL A 78 -12.02 0.70 2.67
CA VAL A 78 -10.66 0.61 3.20
C VAL A 78 -9.69 0.45 2.04
N VAL A 79 -8.86 1.48 1.81
CA VAL A 79 -7.76 1.42 0.85
C VAL A 79 -6.48 1.01 1.58
N VAL A 80 -5.77 0.01 1.05
CA VAL A 80 -4.51 -0.48 1.62
C VAL A 80 -3.39 -0.27 0.61
N GLU A 81 -2.40 0.54 0.99
CA GLU A 81 -1.17 0.68 0.22
C GLU A 81 -0.17 -0.37 0.71
N CYS A 82 0.02 -1.43 -0.07
CA CYS A 82 0.82 -2.59 0.34
C CYS A 82 2.33 -2.42 0.15
N GLY A 83 2.77 -1.47 -0.68
CA GLY A 83 4.14 -1.44 -1.18
C GLY A 83 4.49 -2.72 -1.95
N PRO A 84 5.78 -3.07 -2.08
CA PRO A 84 6.20 -4.33 -2.69
C PRO A 84 5.69 -5.51 -1.86
N THR A 85 4.78 -6.31 -2.41
CA THR A 85 4.21 -7.49 -1.75
C THR A 85 3.99 -8.61 -2.75
N ASP A 86 4.02 -9.85 -2.25
CA ASP A 86 3.61 -11.04 -2.99
C ASP A 86 2.16 -11.42 -2.67
N ALA A 87 1.69 -12.49 -3.32
CA ALA A 87 0.37 -13.07 -3.09
C ALA A 87 0.12 -13.51 -1.64
N GLN A 88 1.16 -13.92 -0.91
CA GLN A 88 1.04 -14.33 0.48
C GLN A 88 0.76 -13.13 1.38
N GLY A 89 1.44 -12.01 1.16
CA GLY A 89 1.20 -10.75 1.85
C GLY A 89 -0.23 -10.24 1.62
N ILE A 90 -0.69 -10.27 0.35
CA ILE A 90 -2.07 -9.91 -0.01
C ILE A 90 -3.08 -10.85 0.64
N GLY A 91 -2.77 -12.16 0.74
CA GLY A 91 -3.64 -13.17 1.34
C GLY A 91 -4.02 -12.89 2.80
N ARG A 92 -3.23 -12.08 3.51
CA ARG A 92 -3.53 -11.65 4.89
C ARG A 92 -4.50 -10.47 4.97
N LEU A 93 -4.78 -9.82 3.84
CA LEU A 93 -5.54 -8.56 3.77
C LEU A 93 -6.90 -8.74 3.10
N VAL A 94 -6.99 -9.67 2.15
CA VAL A 94 -8.19 -9.88 1.33
C VAL A 94 -9.33 -10.54 2.11
N GLY A 95 -10.54 -10.11 1.79
CA GLY A 95 -11.80 -10.70 2.24
C GLY A 95 -12.81 -10.75 1.10
N GLU A 96 -14.08 -10.95 1.43
CA GLU A 96 -15.15 -10.88 0.43
C GLU A 96 -15.25 -9.47 -0.16
N GLY A 97 -15.29 -9.36 -1.49
CA GLY A 97 -15.40 -8.07 -2.19
C GLY A 97 -14.10 -7.24 -2.27
N THR A 98 -12.93 -7.83 -1.96
CA THR A 98 -11.65 -7.12 -2.15
C THR A 98 -11.26 -7.09 -3.62
N GLU A 99 -11.00 -5.88 -4.14
CA GLU A 99 -10.39 -5.66 -5.46
C GLU A 99 -8.89 -5.41 -5.32
N VAL A 100 -8.10 -5.98 -6.23
CA VAL A 100 -6.63 -5.83 -6.23
C VAL A 100 -6.20 -4.98 -7.43
N PHE A 101 -5.44 -3.93 -7.13
CA PHE A 101 -4.88 -3.02 -8.12
C PHE A 101 -3.35 -3.17 -8.14
N LEU A 102 -2.78 -3.33 -9.33
CA LEU A 102 -1.33 -3.32 -9.52
C LEU A 102 -0.92 -2.00 -10.18
N SER A 103 -0.28 -1.14 -9.41
CA SER A 103 0.25 0.13 -9.88
C SER A 103 1.53 -0.08 -10.70
N MET A 104 1.56 0.46 -11.91
CA MET A 104 2.71 0.41 -12.81
C MET A 104 2.98 1.78 -13.45
N LEU A 105 4.26 2.18 -13.50
CA LEU A 105 4.69 3.37 -14.23
C LEU A 105 4.93 3.04 -15.70
N GLU A 106 5.72 2.00 -15.95
CA GLU A 106 6.04 1.50 -17.27
C GLU A 106 5.72 0.00 -17.34
N PRO A 107 5.22 -0.51 -18.48
CA PRO A 107 5.05 -1.94 -18.67
C PRO A 107 6.43 -2.57 -18.92
N ASP A 108 6.96 -3.25 -17.90
CA ASP A 108 8.20 -4.03 -17.99
C ASP A 108 7.97 -5.51 -17.63
N ASP A 109 9.02 -6.31 -17.81
CA ASP A 109 8.97 -7.76 -17.54
C ASP A 109 8.71 -8.05 -16.05
N GLU A 110 9.12 -7.17 -15.13
CA GLU A 110 8.89 -7.35 -13.69
C GLU A 110 7.40 -7.18 -13.35
N VAL A 111 6.75 -6.15 -13.92
CA VAL A 111 5.31 -5.93 -13.77
C VAL A 111 4.51 -7.08 -14.38
N ALA A 112 4.89 -7.56 -15.56
CA ALA A 112 4.23 -8.70 -16.20
C ALA A 112 4.35 -9.97 -15.34
N GLN A 113 5.54 -10.23 -14.80
CA GLN A 113 5.79 -11.38 -13.93
C GLN A 113 4.98 -11.30 -12.63
N ALA A 114 4.95 -10.14 -11.97
CA ALA A 114 4.16 -9.93 -10.77
C ALA A 114 2.66 -10.13 -11.03
N ALA A 115 2.15 -9.66 -12.17
CA ALA A 115 0.76 -9.87 -12.56
C ALA A 115 0.44 -11.37 -12.75
N VAL A 116 1.31 -12.12 -13.44
CA VAL A 116 1.16 -13.57 -13.62
C VAL A 116 1.17 -14.29 -12.28
N GLU A 117 2.12 -13.99 -11.40
CA GLU A 117 2.22 -14.61 -10.08
C GLU A 117 0.98 -14.38 -9.22
N LEU A 118 0.39 -13.17 -9.28
CA LEU A 118 -0.84 -12.85 -8.57
C LEU A 118 -2.04 -13.63 -9.13
N ILE A 119 -2.17 -13.70 -10.45
CA ILE A 119 -3.24 -14.47 -11.11
C ILE A 119 -3.15 -15.95 -10.75
N GLU A 120 -1.95 -16.54 -10.86
CA GLU A 120 -1.70 -17.95 -10.53
C GLU A 120 -1.93 -18.25 -9.04
N SER A 121 -1.75 -17.25 -8.18
CA SER A 121 -1.98 -17.37 -6.74
C SER A 121 -3.43 -17.12 -6.30
N GLY A 122 -4.36 -16.96 -7.24
CA GLY A 122 -5.79 -16.86 -6.96
C GLY A 122 -6.37 -15.45 -6.97
N TYR A 123 -5.68 -14.48 -7.56
CA TYR A 123 -6.17 -13.11 -7.80
C TYR A 123 -6.37 -12.85 -9.30
N PRO A 124 -7.34 -13.51 -9.97
CA PRO A 124 -7.49 -13.42 -11.43
C PRO A 124 -8.03 -12.07 -11.90
N ASP A 125 -8.79 -11.36 -11.05
CA ASP A 125 -9.45 -10.09 -11.37
C ASP A 125 -8.54 -8.88 -11.04
N LEU A 126 -7.27 -8.96 -11.47
CA LEU A 126 -6.29 -7.90 -11.25
C LEU A 126 -6.53 -6.72 -12.18
N THR A 127 -6.59 -5.50 -11.62
CA THR A 127 -6.65 -4.27 -12.42
C THR A 127 -5.29 -3.59 -12.47
N LEU A 128 -4.71 -3.43 -13.67
CA LEU A 128 -3.50 -2.65 -13.88
C LEU A 128 -3.82 -1.15 -13.86
N VAL A 129 -3.07 -0.37 -13.08
CA VAL A 129 -3.28 1.08 -12.93
C VAL A 129 -2.01 1.82 -13.28
N THR A 130 -2.13 2.87 -14.08
CA THR A 130 -1.01 3.75 -14.46
C THR A 130 -1.38 5.22 -14.25
N PRO A 131 -0.43 6.11 -13.89
CA PRO A 131 -0.74 7.51 -13.65
C PRO A 131 -1.22 8.21 -14.92
N VAL A 132 -2.30 9.00 -14.81
CA VAL A 132 -2.78 9.84 -15.91
C VAL A 132 -1.74 10.93 -16.21
N GLY A 133 -1.32 11.02 -17.47
CA GLY A 133 -0.35 12.02 -17.92
C GLY A 133 1.12 11.61 -17.75
N HIS A 134 1.41 10.37 -17.34
CA HIS A 134 2.77 9.85 -17.44
C HIS A 134 3.09 9.53 -18.89
N GLU A 135 3.94 10.34 -19.51
CA GLU A 135 4.59 9.98 -20.77
C GLU A 135 5.87 9.21 -20.43
N THR A 136 6.00 8.00 -20.97
CA THR A 136 7.25 7.24 -20.91
C THR A 136 8.34 8.10 -21.56
N PRO A 137 9.52 8.31 -20.95
CA PRO A 137 10.62 8.96 -21.64
C PRO A 137 10.90 8.16 -22.92
N GLY A 138 10.54 8.74 -24.08
CA GLY A 138 10.72 8.07 -25.36
C GLY A 138 12.17 7.59 -25.51
N THR A 139 12.37 6.48 -26.20
CA THR A 139 13.71 5.97 -26.51
C THR A 139 14.57 7.13 -27.02
N PRO A 140 15.76 7.39 -26.46
CA PRO A 140 16.59 8.51 -26.88
C PRO A 140 16.82 8.41 -28.38
N VAL A 141 16.22 9.32 -29.16
CA VAL A 141 16.41 9.34 -30.61
C VAL A 141 17.88 9.68 -30.85
N PRO A 142 18.67 8.82 -31.52
CA PRO A 142 20.08 9.11 -31.78
C PRO A 142 20.22 10.44 -32.51
N GLY A 143 20.86 11.42 -31.87
CA GLY A 143 21.14 12.74 -32.45
C GLY A 143 20.37 13.92 -31.87
N ARG A 144 19.39 13.73 -30.96
CA ARG A 144 18.73 14.85 -30.29
C ARG A 144 19.40 15.13 -28.94
N ARG A 145 20.31 16.10 -28.90
CA ARG A 145 20.79 16.66 -27.62
C ARG A 145 19.64 17.46 -27.01
N SER A 146 19.14 17.03 -25.86
CA SER A 146 18.33 17.90 -25.01
C SER A 146 19.22 19.01 -24.48
N ALA A 147 18.96 20.25 -24.90
CA ALA A 147 19.50 21.42 -24.24
C ALA A 147 18.77 21.61 -22.91
N ALA A 148 19.54 21.94 -21.87
CA ALA A 148 19.09 22.16 -20.50
C ALA A 148 18.16 23.36 -20.36
#